data_AF-A0A7V3SQV1-F1
#
_entry.id   AF-A0A7V3SQV1-F1
#
_cell.length_a   1.000
_cell.length_b   1.000
_cell.length_c   1.000
_cell.angle_alpha   90.00
_cell.angle_beta   90.00
_cell.angle_gamma   90.00
#
_symmetry.space_group_name_H-M   'P 1'
#
loop_
_entity.id
_entity.type
_entity.pdbx_description
1 polymer ?
#
loop_
_entity_poly.entity_id
_entity_poly.type
_entity_poly.pdbx_seq_one_letter_code
_entity_poly.pdbx_strand_id
1 'polypeptide(L)'
;MKQTKNQSAFTLIEMLTVLVILAFLAQYLVSASMQARERAYRTTCTSNIRQLLQACQMYETDYGELPLDCPVVWCGVDYGDRRWQDATFPYVRNRDIYICAVDPAGGRDPVRTHGGIAVSYTYLPNCGWMNDAGRLRPPSTYSPILVDGNKGHLNARVFVIGRYDGSVEVAPFGRYESIRYEPEDGQGPSRCR
;
A
#
# COMPACT_ATOMS: atom_id res chain seq x y z
N MET A 1 12.30 26.44 -70.70
CA MET A 1 12.68 27.20 -69.49
C MET A 1 12.79 26.23 -68.33
N LYS A 2 14.00 25.96 -67.81
CA LYS A 2 14.22 25.05 -66.67
C LYS A 2 14.10 25.86 -65.39
N GLN A 3 13.03 25.65 -64.63
CA GLN A 3 12.91 26.24 -63.29
C GLN A 3 13.89 25.54 -62.35
N THR A 4 14.95 26.24 -61.94
CA THR A 4 15.84 25.82 -60.86
C THR A 4 15.10 26.03 -59.54
N LYS A 5 14.62 24.94 -58.92
CA LYS A 5 14.11 24.98 -57.55
C LYS A 5 15.27 25.37 -56.63
N ASN A 6 15.19 26.55 -56.00
CA ASN A 6 16.04 26.91 -54.87
C ASN A 6 15.82 25.87 -53.76
N GLN A 7 16.77 24.95 -53.60
CA GLN A 7 16.81 24.10 -52.42
C GLN A 7 17.45 24.93 -51.31
N SER A 8 16.65 25.31 -50.31
CA SER A 8 17.15 25.93 -49.08
C SER A 8 18.09 24.94 -48.39
N ALA A 9 19.39 25.25 -48.35
CA ALA A 9 20.34 24.51 -47.55
C ALA A 9 20.08 24.81 -46.06
N PHE A 10 19.79 23.77 -45.28
CA PHE A 10 19.57 23.88 -43.84
C PHE A 10 20.86 24.32 -43.17
N THR A 11 20.83 25.37 -42.35
CA THR A 11 22.03 25.84 -41.67
C THR A 11 22.33 24.93 -40.47
N LEU A 12 23.61 24.67 -40.20
CA LEU A 12 24.04 23.87 -39.04
C LEU A 12 23.53 24.49 -37.73
N ILE A 13 23.42 25.83 -37.70
CA ILE A 13 22.88 26.60 -36.58
C ILE A 13 21.40 26.29 -36.36
N GLU A 14 20.56 26.19 -37.41
CA GLU A 14 19.14 25.84 -37.25
C GLU A 14 18.95 24.45 -36.67
N MET A 15 19.78 23.46 -37.03
CA MET A 15 19.69 22.13 -36.41
C MET A 15 20.15 22.17 -34.96
N LEU A 16 21.20 22.94 -34.67
CA LEU A 16 21.78 23.03 -33.33
C LEU A 16 20.82 23.69 -32.33
N THR A 17 20.19 24.81 -32.70
CA THR A 17 19.24 25.52 -31.82
C THR A 17 18.03 24.66 -31.50
N VAL A 18 17.51 23.90 -32.46
CA VAL A 18 16.38 22.99 -32.25
C VAL A 18 16.75 21.88 -31.26
N LEU A 19 17.91 21.26 -31.40
CA LEU A 19 18.34 20.22 -30.47
C LEU A 19 18.58 20.77 -29.05
N VAL A 20 19.14 21.98 -28.93
CA VAL A 20 19.30 22.65 -27.62
C VAL A 20 17.96 22.89 -26.94
N ILE A 21 16.96 23.38 -27.69
CA ILE A 21 15.62 23.63 -27.14
C ILE A 21 14.93 22.31 -26.77
N LEU A 22 15.01 21.27 -27.61
CA LEU A 22 14.44 19.95 -27.32
C LEU A 22 15.07 19.30 -26.09
N ALA A 23 16.40 19.40 -25.92
CA ALA A 23 17.09 18.89 -24.74
C ALA A 23 16.64 19.59 -23.46
N PHE A 24 16.48 20.91 -23.50
CA PHE A 24 15.99 21.69 -22.36
C PHE A 24 14.55 21.32 -21.98
N LEU A 25 13.65 21.17 -22.96
CA LEU A 25 12.27 20.75 -22.73
C LEU A 25 12.16 19.32 -22.19
N ALA A 26 12.95 18.38 -22.73
CA ALA A 26 12.97 17.00 -22.27
C ALA A 26 13.41 16.90 -20.79
N GLN A 27 14.43 17.68 -20.39
CA GLN A 27 14.88 17.72 -19.00
C GLN A 27 13.77 18.14 -18.03
N TYR A 28 12.96 19.14 -18.39
CA TYR A 28 11.83 19.58 -17.57
C TYR A 28 10.75 18.49 -17.46
N LEU A 29 10.41 17.84 -18.57
CA LEU A 29 9.39 16.78 -18.64
C LEU A 29 9.73 15.54 -17.78
N VAL A 30 11.00 15.12 -17.77
CA VAL A 30 11.44 13.96 -16.97
C VAL A 30 11.11 14.16 -15.48
N SER A 31 11.44 15.33 -14.92
CA SER A 31 11.19 15.63 -13.50
C SER A 31 9.69 15.62 -13.13
N ALA A 32 8.83 16.15 -14.01
CA ALA A 32 7.39 16.21 -13.79
C ALA A 32 6.73 14.83 -13.87
N SER A 33 7.19 13.98 -14.80
CA SER A 33 6.64 12.64 -15.02
C SER A 33 6.85 11.69 -13.82
N MET A 34 7.98 11.82 -13.11
CA MET A 34 8.27 11.00 -11.93
C MET A 34 7.28 11.27 -10.78
N GLN A 35 6.97 12.55 -10.52
CA GLN A 35 6.01 12.92 -9.48
C GLN A 35 4.59 12.47 -9.82
N ALA A 36 4.20 12.55 -11.10
CA ALA A 36 2.90 12.07 -11.56
C ALA A 36 2.74 10.56 -11.37
N ARG A 37 3.79 9.79 -11.69
CA ARG A 37 3.83 8.33 -11.54
C ARG A 37 3.72 7.91 -10.07
N GLU A 38 4.41 8.59 -9.17
CA GLU A 38 4.31 8.34 -7.73
C GLU A 38 2.90 8.58 -7.19
N ARG A 39 2.25 9.69 -7.59
CA ARG A 39 0.87 9.99 -7.22
C ARG A 39 -0.11 8.93 -7.74
N ALA A 40 0.04 8.51 -9.00
CA ALA A 40 -0.81 7.49 -9.61
C ALA A 40 -0.71 6.13 -8.89
N TYR A 41 0.51 5.72 -8.53
CA TYR A 41 0.70 4.49 -7.76
C TYR A 41 0.12 4.57 -6.35
N ARG A 42 0.24 5.73 -5.68
CA ARG A 42 -0.44 5.94 -4.38
C ARG A 42 -1.94 5.83 -4.51
N THR A 43 -2.56 6.44 -5.53
CA THR A 43 -4.00 6.31 -5.78
C THR A 43 -4.42 4.84 -5.95
N THR A 44 -3.59 4.05 -6.63
CA THR A 44 -3.82 2.61 -6.79
C THR A 44 -3.77 1.90 -5.43
N CYS A 45 -2.74 2.14 -4.62
CA CYS A 45 -2.61 1.50 -3.31
C CYS A 45 -3.70 1.96 -2.32
N THR A 46 -4.16 3.21 -2.41
CA THR A 46 -5.33 3.70 -1.66
C THR A 46 -6.62 2.98 -2.08
N SER A 47 -6.82 2.76 -3.37
CA SER A 47 -7.96 1.98 -3.87
C SER A 47 -7.92 0.53 -3.38
N ASN A 48 -6.74 -0.09 -3.42
CA ASN A 48 -6.52 -1.44 -2.91
C ASN A 48 -6.85 -1.54 -1.41
N ILE A 49 -6.37 -0.60 -0.59
CA ILE A 49 -6.68 -0.56 0.84
C ILE A 49 -8.19 -0.43 1.08
N ARG A 50 -8.91 0.41 0.33
CA ARG A 50 -10.37 0.51 0.45
C ARG A 50 -11.06 -0.82 0.20
N GLN A 51 -10.66 -1.52 -0.87
CA GLN A 51 -11.22 -2.83 -1.23
C GLN A 51 -10.91 -3.89 -0.17
N LEU A 52 -9.68 -3.92 0.34
CA LEU A 52 -9.28 -4.85 1.40
C LEU A 52 -9.99 -4.56 2.73
N LEU A 53 -10.15 -3.28 3.08
CA LEU A 53 -10.86 -2.86 4.28
C LEU A 53 -12.33 -3.28 4.24
N GLN A 54 -12.98 -3.10 3.08
CA GLN A 54 -14.32 -3.59 2.85
C GLN A 54 -14.39 -5.12 3.00
N ALA A 55 -13.40 -5.85 2.49
CA ALA A 55 -13.33 -7.30 2.66
C ALA A 55 -13.17 -7.72 4.13
N CYS A 56 -12.39 -6.98 4.94
CA CYS A 56 -12.30 -7.20 6.38
C CYS A 56 -13.66 -6.99 7.08
N GLN A 57 -14.40 -5.94 6.72
CA GLN A 57 -15.73 -5.66 7.27
C GLN A 57 -16.76 -6.72 6.86
N MET A 58 -16.68 -7.21 5.62
CA MET A 58 -17.53 -8.32 5.16
C MET A 58 -17.22 -9.59 5.96
N TYR A 59 -15.94 -9.91 6.15
CA TYR A 59 -15.52 -11.03 6.99
C TYR A 59 -16.05 -10.88 8.42
N GLU A 60 -15.91 -9.69 9.02
CA GLU A 60 -16.43 -9.43 10.36
C GLU A 60 -17.96 -9.59 10.45
N THR A 61 -18.69 -9.19 9.40
CA THR A 61 -20.15 -9.39 9.33
C THR A 61 -20.50 -10.89 9.35
N ASP A 62 -19.74 -11.71 8.64
CA ASP A 62 -20.01 -13.15 8.50
C ASP A 62 -19.54 -13.97 9.71
N TYR A 63 -18.43 -13.59 10.34
CA TYR A 63 -17.80 -14.35 11.43
C TYR A 63 -17.89 -13.69 12.81
N GLY A 64 -18.34 -12.44 12.90
CA GLY A 64 -18.49 -11.68 14.15
C GLY A 64 -17.18 -11.17 14.75
N GLU A 65 -16.07 -11.29 14.03
CA GLU A 65 -14.76 -10.80 14.42
C GLU A 65 -13.91 -10.46 13.20
N LEU A 66 -12.97 -9.54 13.36
CA LEU A 66 -12.00 -9.25 12.32
C LEU A 66 -11.10 -10.48 12.04
N PRO A 67 -10.55 -10.59 10.82
CA PRO A 67 -9.59 -11.65 10.51
C PRO A 67 -8.38 -11.61 11.44
N LEU A 68 -7.78 -12.77 11.71
CA LEU A 68 -6.60 -12.87 12.55
C LEU A 68 -5.32 -12.71 11.74
N ASP A 69 -4.31 -12.10 12.35
CA ASP A 69 -2.93 -12.22 11.88
C ASP A 69 -2.02 -12.51 13.07
N CYS A 70 -1.11 -13.45 12.88
CA CYS A 70 0.07 -13.55 13.71
C CYS A 70 1.16 -14.19 12.89
N PRO A 71 2.28 -13.49 12.65
CA PRO A 71 3.42 -14.14 12.04
C PRO A 71 3.96 -15.21 13.00
N VAL A 72 4.27 -16.39 12.48
CA VAL A 72 4.74 -17.55 13.25
C VAL A 72 5.92 -17.20 14.15
N VAL A 73 6.78 -16.28 13.72
CA VAL A 73 7.93 -15.79 14.51
C VAL A 73 7.54 -15.10 15.84
N TRP A 74 6.31 -14.59 15.97
CA TRP A 74 5.83 -13.93 17.20
C TRP A 74 4.99 -14.85 18.07
N CYS A 75 4.26 -15.81 17.48
CA CYS A 75 3.35 -16.71 18.22
C CYS A 75 3.85 -18.13 18.39
N GLY A 76 4.76 -18.60 17.54
CA GLY A 76 5.03 -20.03 17.38
C GLY A 76 3.86 -20.85 16.79
N VAL A 77 2.80 -20.18 16.32
CA VAL A 77 1.57 -20.79 15.78
C VAL A 77 1.37 -20.35 14.33
N ASP A 78 1.10 -21.29 13.42
CA ASP A 78 0.65 -21.00 12.06
C ASP A 78 -0.89 -21.04 12.01
N TYR A 79 -1.48 -19.91 11.66
CA TYR A 79 -2.93 -19.73 11.57
C TYR A 79 -3.52 -20.22 10.23
N GLY A 80 -2.69 -20.62 9.27
CA GLY A 80 -3.13 -21.19 7.99
C GLY A 80 -4.18 -20.31 7.29
N ASP A 81 -5.33 -20.88 6.98
CA ASP A 81 -6.44 -20.19 6.30
C ASP A 81 -7.10 -19.08 7.14
N ARG A 82 -6.77 -18.96 8.43
CA ARG A 82 -7.26 -17.87 9.31
C ARG A 82 -6.43 -16.59 9.21
N ARG A 83 -5.30 -16.61 8.49
CA ARG A 83 -4.52 -15.40 8.22
C ARG A 83 -5.39 -14.39 7.48
N TRP A 84 -5.26 -13.12 7.82
CA TRP A 84 -6.17 -12.08 7.34
C TRP A 84 -6.28 -12.02 5.82
N GLN A 85 -5.17 -12.26 5.10
CA GLN A 85 -5.17 -12.27 3.64
C GLN A 85 -5.91 -13.47 3.05
N ASP A 86 -5.79 -14.64 3.66
CA ASP A 86 -6.48 -15.86 3.20
C ASP A 86 -7.96 -15.81 3.59
N ALA A 87 -8.27 -15.30 4.78
CA ALA A 87 -9.61 -15.06 5.28
C ALA A 87 -10.41 -14.03 4.45
N THR A 88 -9.75 -12.99 3.96
CA THR A 88 -10.40 -11.95 3.13
C THR A 88 -10.47 -12.32 1.64
N PHE A 89 -9.65 -13.26 1.19
CA PHE A 89 -9.56 -13.63 -0.22
C PHE A 89 -10.90 -14.05 -0.87
N PRO A 90 -11.81 -14.81 -0.21
CA PRO A 90 -13.10 -15.17 -0.78
C PRO A 90 -13.98 -13.97 -1.16
N TYR A 91 -13.84 -12.83 -0.47
CA TYR A 91 -14.61 -11.61 -0.75
C TYR A 91 -14.01 -10.82 -1.90
N VAL A 92 -12.68 -10.78 -1.99
CA VAL A 92 -11.94 -10.01 -2.98
C VAL A 92 -11.80 -10.75 -4.31
N ARG A 93 -11.37 -12.03 -4.25
CA ARG A 93 -11.04 -12.89 -5.41
C ARG A 93 -10.03 -12.29 -6.39
N ASN A 94 -9.15 -11.43 -5.91
CA ASN A 94 -8.07 -10.82 -6.69
C ASN A 94 -6.81 -10.72 -5.81
N ARG A 95 -5.74 -11.42 -6.19
CA ARG A 95 -4.47 -11.42 -5.45
C ARG A 95 -3.67 -10.14 -5.65
N ASP A 96 -3.86 -9.45 -6.77
CA ASP A 96 -3.05 -8.29 -7.14
C ASP A 96 -3.30 -7.11 -6.20
N ILE A 97 -4.50 -7.02 -5.59
CA ILE A 97 -4.81 -5.91 -4.69
C ILE A 97 -4.13 -6.04 -3.32
N TYR A 98 -3.56 -7.20 -2.97
CA TYR A 98 -2.77 -7.38 -1.75
C TYR A 98 -1.35 -6.79 -1.89
N ILE A 99 -0.93 -6.50 -3.13
CA ILE A 99 0.38 -5.95 -3.42
C ILE A 99 0.21 -4.49 -3.85
N CYS A 100 1.00 -3.60 -3.24
CA CYS A 100 1.04 -2.21 -3.65
C CYS A 100 1.98 -2.08 -4.85
N ALA A 101 1.56 -1.37 -5.91
CA ALA A 101 2.37 -1.17 -7.12
C ALA A 101 3.71 -0.44 -6.88
N VAL A 102 3.85 0.26 -5.74
CA VAL A 102 5.09 0.93 -5.33
C VAL A 102 6.08 -0.03 -4.69
N ASP A 103 5.62 -1.17 -4.19
CA ASP A 103 6.44 -2.08 -3.41
C ASP A 103 7.45 -2.84 -4.29
N PRO A 104 8.77 -2.53 -4.19
CA PRO A 104 9.79 -3.18 -5.01
C PRO A 104 9.96 -4.67 -4.68
N ALA A 105 9.58 -5.10 -3.47
CA ALA A 105 9.65 -6.50 -3.06
C ALA A 105 8.45 -7.32 -3.55
N GLY A 106 7.37 -6.66 -3.99
CA GLY A 106 6.13 -7.31 -4.40
C GLY A 106 5.51 -8.13 -3.28
N GLY A 107 5.48 -7.58 -2.06
CA GLY A 107 4.93 -8.23 -0.87
C GLY A 107 5.79 -9.35 -0.28
N ARG A 108 7.00 -9.59 -0.82
CA ARG A 108 7.96 -10.59 -0.29
C ARG A 108 8.78 -10.01 0.87
N ASP A 109 8.15 -9.81 2.02
CA ASP A 109 8.86 -9.54 3.28
C ASP A 109 8.92 -10.85 4.10
N PRO A 110 10.13 -11.38 4.43
CA PRO A 110 10.28 -12.62 5.17
C PRO A 110 9.63 -12.62 6.58
N VAL A 111 9.31 -11.44 7.15
CA VAL A 111 8.58 -11.33 8.43
C VAL A 111 7.07 -11.48 8.25
N ARG A 112 6.55 -11.36 7.03
CA ARG A 112 5.09 -11.33 6.74
C ARG A 112 4.63 -12.43 5.80
N THR A 113 5.48 -12.90 4.88
CA THR A 113 5.15 -14.02 3.98
C THR A 113 5.50 -15.36 4.60
N HIS A 114 4.63 -15.86 5.47
CA HIS A 114 4.70 -17.22 6.02
C HIS A 114 3.90 -18.22 5.17
N GLY A 115 4.09 -18.23 3.84
CA GLY A 115 3.44 -19.21 2.94
C GLY A 115 1.99 -18.91 2.55
N GLY A 116 1.46 -17.73 2.84
CA GLY A 116 0.16 -17.23 2.36
C GLY A 116 0.26 -16.34 1.13
N ILE A 117 -0.84 -15.62 0.81
CA ILE A 117 -0.84 -14.58 -0.24
C ILE A 117 0.23 -13.52 0.11
N ALA A 118 1.02 -13.08 -0.88
CA ALA A 118 2.01 -12.03 -0.70
C ALA A 118 1.32 -10.69 -0.44
N VAL A 119 1.82 -9.93 0.55
CA VAL A 119 1.16 -8.68 0.96
C VAL A 119 2.16 -7.55 1.20
N SER A 120 1.88 -6.38 0.61
CA SER A 120 2.64 -5.14 0.84
C SER A 120 2.10 -4.30 2.00
N TYR A 121 0.90 -4.61 2.48
CA TYR A 121 0.21 -3.88 3.54
C TYR A 121 0.50 -4.46 4.92
N THR A 122 0.52 -3.61 5.93
CA THR A 122 0.54 -3.97 7.33
C THR A 122 -0.89 -4.11 7.81
N TYR A 123 -1.26 -5.30 8.26
CA TYR A 123 -2.49 -5.51 9.01
C TYR A 123 -2.19 -5.35 10.50
N LEU A 124 -2.95 -4.48 11.16
CA LEU A 124 -2.68 -4.09 12.55
C LEU A 124 -3.41 -4.92 13.60
N PRO A 125 -4.67 -5.36 13.39
CA PRO A 125 -5.29 -6.33 14.27
C PRO A 125 -4.48 -7.63 14.23
N ASN A 126 -4.01 -8.10 15.38
CA ASN A 126 -3.22 -9.32 15.44
C ASN A 126 -3.44 -10.01 16.78
N CYS A 127 -2.89 -11.22 16.94
CA CYS A 127 -3.02 -12.02 18.16
C CYS A 127 -2.72 -11.26 19.46
N GLY A 128 -1.85 -10.23 19.41
CA GLY A 128 -1.48 -9.44 20.58
C GLY A 128 -2.64 -8.61 21.08
N TRP A 129 -3.70 -8.44 20.29
CA TRP A 129 -4.89 -7.69 20.67
C TRP A 129 -6.10 -8.61 20.90
N MET A 130 -5.86 -9.91 21.16
CA MET A 130 -6.94 -10.81 21.53
C MET A 130 -7.37 -10.62 22.99
N ASN A 131 -8.66 -10.84 23.24
CA ASN A 131 -9.23 -10.94 24.57
C ASN A 131 -9.01 -12.33 25.19
N ASP A 132 -9.43 -12.51 26.45
CA ASP A 132 -9.29 -13.78 27.17
C ASP A 132 -10.06 -14.95 26.54
N ALA A 133 -11.04 -14.66 25.68
CA ALA A 133 -11.80 -15.64 24.92
C ALA A 133 -11.11 -16.05 23.60
N GLY A 134 -9.92 -15.52 23.30
CA GLY A 134 -9.16 -15.83 22.09
C GLY A 134 -9.69 -15.18 20.82
N ARG A 135 -10.50 -14.12 20.94
CA ARG A 135 -11.01 -13.31 19.82
C ARG A 135 -10.33 -11.96 19.79
N LEU A 136 -10.19 -11.34 18.61
CA LEU A 136 -9.71 -9.96 18.52
C LEU A 136 -10.62 -9.02 19.31
N ARG A 137 -10.03 -8.12 20.08
CA ARG A 137 -10.77 -7.04 20.74
C ARG A 137 -11.41 -6.14 19.69
N PRO A 138 -12.64 -5.65 19.91
CA PRO A 138 -13.31 -4.77 18.95
C PRO A 138 -12.49 -3.49 18.74
N PRO A 139 -12.35 -3.03 17.48
CA PRO A 139 -11.64 -1.81 17.14
C PRO A 139 -12.43 -0.57 17.55
N SER A 140 -11.76 0.48 18.01
CA SER A 140 -12.37 1.80 18.04
C SER A 140 -12.68 2.30 16.63
N THR A 141 -13.63 3.23 16.48
CA THR A 141 -14.02 3.84 15.18
C THR A 141 -12.83 4.29 14.33
N TYR A 142 -11.79 4.85 14.98
CA TYR A 142 -10.61 5.40 14.30
C TYR A 142 -9.43 4.44 14.24
N SER A 143 -9.58 3.20 14.71
CA SER A 143 -8.51 2.20 14.68
C SER A 143 -8.02 1.99 13.25
N PRO A 144 -6.71 2.15 13.00
CA PRO A 144 -6.14 1.73 11.73
C PRO A 144 -6.18 0.21 11.62
N ILE A 145 -6.72 -0.29 10.52
CA ILE A 145 -6.82 -1.72 10.21
C ILE A 145 -5.72 -2.12 9.24
N LEU A 146 -5.52 -1.32 8.19
CA LEU A 146 -4.53 -1.54 7.13
C LEU A 146 -3.66 -0.31 6.94
N VAL A 147 -2.36 -0.51 6.76
CA VAL A 147 -1.40 0.56 6.48
C VAL A 147 -0.49 0.14 5.35
N ASP A 148 -0.25 0.98 4.35
CA ASP A 148 0.84 0.71 3.40
C ASP A 148 2.16 0.70 4.17
N GLY A 149 2.88 -0.42 4.15
CA GLY A 149 3.98 -0.58 5.08
C GLY A 149 4.90 -1.73 4.74
N ASN A 150 5.60 -1.65 3.61
CA ASN A 150 6.77 -2.48 3.40
C ASN A 150 8.04 -1.70 3.77
N LYS A 151 9.05 -2.39 4.32
CA LYS A 151 10.46 -1.95 4.34
C LYS A 151 11.03 -1.73 2.92
N GLY A 152 10.23 -1.84 1.86
CA GLY A 152 10.52 -1.33 0.50
C GLY A 152 10.07 0.12 0.25
N HIS A 153 9.30 0.70 1.16
CA HIS A 153 8.84 2.11 1.18
C HIS A 153 9.81 3.01 1.99
N LEU A 154 11.09 2.68 2.08
CA LEU A 154 12.06 3.34 2.99
C LEU A 154 12.29 4.84 2.72
N ASN A 155 11.72 5.39 1.65
CA ASN A 155 11.69 6.83 1.36
C ASN A 155 10.27 7.40 1.17
N ALA A 156 9.21 6.64 1.48
CA ALA A 156 7.85 7.12 1.36
C ALA A 156 7.62 8.22 2.40
N ARG A 157 7.54 9.47 1.91
CA ARG A 157 7.21 10.65 2.73
C ARG A 157 5.75 10.65 3.18
N VAL A 158 4.97 9.63 2.84
CA VAL A 158 3.56 9.49 3.21
C VAL A 158 3.22 8.02 3.45
N PHE A 159 2.20 7.79 4.26
CA PHE A 159 1.55 6.51 4.47
C PHE A 159 0.10 6.58 4.03
N VAL A 160 -0.43 5.49 3.48
CA VAL A 160 -1.86 5.30 3.34
C VAL A 160 -2.38 4.46 4.50
N ILE A 161 -3.37 4.98 5.22
CA ILE A 161 -3.96 4.36 6.41
C ILE A 161 -5.45 4.13 6.14
N GLY A 162 -5.90 2.87 6.20
CA GLY A 162 -7.31 2.49 6.21
C GLY A 162 -7.78 2.23 7.63
N ARG A 163 -8.85 2.91 8.05
CA ARG A 163 -9.42 2.85 9.40
C ARG A 163 -10.71 2.05 9.45
N TYR A 164 -11.09 1.62 10.64
CA TYR A 164 -12.24 0.76 10.85
C TYR A 164 -13.56 1.33 10.32
N ASP A 165 -13.75 2.66 10.43
CA ASP A 165 -14.91 3.39 9.90
C ASP A 165 -15.04 3.41 8.37
N GLY A 166 -14.12 2.77 7.63
CA GLY A 166 -14.10 2.80 6.17
C GLY A 166 -13.27 3.96 5.58
N SER A 167 -12.82 4.90 6.42
CA SER A 167 -12.04 6.04 5.95
C SER A 167 -10.62 5.61 5.54
N VAL A 168 -10.12 6.21 4.46
CA VAL A 168 -8.75 6.00 4.01
C VAL A 168 -8.06 7.35 3.86
N GLU A 169 -7.00 7.50 4.64
CA GLU A 169 -6.24 8.73 4.79
C GLU A 169 -4.85 8.57 4.18
N VAL A 170 -4.37 9.62 3.50
CA VAL A 170 -2.96 9.73 3.12
C VAL A 170 -2.30 10.72 4.05
N ALA A 171 -1.41 10.23 4.92
CA ALA A 171 -0.76 11.02 5.95
C ALA A 171 0.73 11.22 5.65
N PRO A 172 1.31 12.42 5.83
CA PRO A 172 2.75 12.61 5.70
C PRO A 172 3.54 11.88 6.79
N PHE A 173 4.77 11.53 6.45
CA PHE A 173 5.73 10.92 7.37
C PHE A 173 5.98 11.86 8.56
N GLY A 174 5.91 11.33 9.78
CA GLY A 174 6.05 12.11 11.01
C GLY A 174 4.77 12.80 11.50
N ARG A 175 3.62 12.67 10.80
CA ARG A 175 2.32 13.13 11.35
C ARG A 175 1.95 12.39 12.63
N TYR A 176 2.31 11.11 12.70
CA TYR A 176 2.04 10.24 13.84
C TYR A 176 3.35 9.81 14.48
N GLU A 177 3.41 9.84 15.81
CA GLU A 177 4.53 9.28 16.58
C GLU A 177 4.59 7.75 16.41
N SER A 178 3.42 7.10 16.33
CA SER A 178 3.28 5.70 15.91
C SER A 178 1.86 5.42 15.42
N ILE A 179 1.72 4.50 14.45
CA ILE A 179 0.41 4.03 13.98
C ILE A 179 0.14 2.68 14.67
N ARG A 180 -0.91 2.59 15.48
CA ARG A 180 -1.24 1.39 16.27
C ARG A 180 -2.72 1.10 16.22
N TYR A 181 -3.05 -0.17 16.37
CA TYR A 181 -4.42 -0.61 16.65
C TYR A 181 -4.87 -0.07 18.01
N GLU A 182 -6.12 0.39 18.12
CA GLU A 182 -6.69 1.00 19.33
C GLU A 182 -8.04 0.36 19.68
N PRO A 183 -8.07 -0.72 20.48
CA PRO A 183 -9.34 -1.38 20.81
C PRO A 183 -10.26 -0.45 21.60
N GLU A 184 -11.58 -0.69 21.54
CA GLU A 184 -12.58 0.11 22.26
C GLU A 184 -12.35 0.13 23.78
N ASP A 185 -11.76 -0.93 24.33
CA ASP A 185 -11.44 -1.04 25.75
C ASP A 185 -10.15 -0.29 26.17
N GLY A 186 -9.42 0.28 25.21
CA GLY A 186 -8.20 1.04 25.43
C GLY A 186 -7.00 0.22 25.93
N GLN A 187 -7.11 -1.11 26.00
CA GLN A 187 -6.05 -1.95 26.55
C GLN A 187 -5.01 -2.30 25.49
N GLY A 188 -3.73 -2.03 25.78
CA GLY A 188 -2.60 -2.35 24.90
C GLY A 188 -2.42 -3.85 24.55
N PRO A 189 -1.43 -4.18 23.71
CA PRO A 189 -1.23 -5.54 23.25
C PRO A 189 -0.78 -6.46 24.40
N SER A 190 -1.42 -7.61 24.51
CA SER A 190 -1.07 -8.74 25.36
C SER A 190 -0.04 -9.65 24.67
N ARG A 191 0.57 -10.56 25.46
CA ARG A 191 1.43 -11.61 24.89
C ARG A 191 0.55 -12.64 24.18
N CYS A 192 0.84 -12.94 22.92
CA CYS A 192 0.22 -14.06 22.23
C CYS A 192 0.60 -15.33 22.99
N ARG A 193 -0.43 -16.06 23.46
CA ARG A 193 -0.29 -17.24 24.32
C ARG A 193 -0.37 -18.51 23.48
#